data_AF-A0A0F5Y7P3-F1
#
_entry.id   AF-A0A0F5Y7P3-F1
#
_cell.length_a   1.000
_cell.length_b   1.000
_cell.length_c   1.000
_cell.angle_alpha   90.00
_cell.angle_beta   90.00
_cell.angle_gamma   90.00
#
_symmetry.space_group_name_H-M   'P 1'
#
loop_
_entity.id
_entity.type
_entity.pdbx_description
1 polymer ?
#
loop_
_entity_poly.entity_id
_entity_poly.type
_entity_poly.pdbx_seq_one_letter_code
_entity_poly.pdbx_strand_id
1 'polypeptide(L)'
;MSHRPIILGIVGDSAAGKTTLTRGIAQVVGPENVTVICTDDYHRYDRQQRKALGVTALHPDANYLDIMQQHLTLLRTGQPILKPIYSHHTGTFEAPEYVKPSRFVIVEGLLGYSTRGARDCYDVRVYLAPPESLRTQWKIKRDTMKRSYTEEEVIAALQQREPDSEAFIRPQRKWADVVVTFYPAENGNTNSSNLNVRLVLRPTIPHPNFTEILDQSARYPLSAVRLGLDRDMGKPVDVLEVDSHATLEQVNALEMLFCDEFPHLKDFCSVGNQELGKLTGTTGEILQSYPLAITQLLIAYHMIKATKIVQ
;
A
#
# COMPACT_ATOMS: atom_id res chain seq x y z
N MET A 1 -1.88 5.53 -30.01
CA MET A 1 -3.04 5.71 -29.11
C MET A 1 -2.48 5.95 -27.71
N SER A 2 -2.87 7.02 -27.00
CA SER A 2 -2.36 7.24 -25.64
C SER A 2 -2.98 6.20 -24.70
N HIS A 3 -2.16 5.34 -24.11
CA HIS A 3 -2.64 4.38 -23.12
C HIS A 3 -3.17 5.12 -21.89
N ARG A 4 -4.33 4.70 -21.37
CA ARG A 4 -4.88 5.29 -20.15
C ARG A 4 -3.98 4.97 -18.95
N PRO A 5 -3.95 5.83 -17.91
CA PRO A 5 -3.22 5.53 -16.68
C PRO A 5 -3.68 4.22 -16.03
N ILE A 6 -2.71 3.52 -15.41
CA ILE A 6 -2.98 2.38 -14.54
C ILE A 6 -3.09 2.87 -13.11
N ILE A 7 -4.19 2.53 -12.42
CA ILE A 7 -4.43 2.98 -11.05
C ILE A 7 -4.28 1.83 -10.05
N LEU A 8 -3.34 1.98 -9.13
CA LEU A 8 -3.18 1.16 -7.93
C LEU A 8 -3.92 1.80 -6.75
N GLY A 9 -4.82 1.04 -6.12
CA GLY A 9 -5.37 1.38 -4.81
C GLY A 9 -4.58 0.73 -3.68
N ILE A 10 -4.27 1.47 -2.62
CA ILE A 10 -3.68 0.96 -1.38
C ILE A 10 -4.54 1.43 -0.21
N VAL A 11 -5.37 0.53 0.32
CA VAL A 11 -6.26 0.82 1.44
C VAL A 11 -5.77 0.13 2.70
N GLY A 12 -5.99 0.77 3.84
CA GLY A 12 -5.69 0.20 5.16
C GLY A 12 -5.87 1.26 6.22
N ASP A 13 -5.90 0.86 7.48
CA ASP A 13 -6.09 1.81 8.58
C ASP A 13 -4.89 2.77 8.73
N SER A 14 -5.06 3.84 9.50
CA SER A 14 -3.97 4.73 9.91
C SER A 14 -2.82 3.92 10.48
N ALA A 15 -1.61 4.31 10.09
CA ALA A 15 -0.35 3.69 10.47
C ALA A 15 -0.19 2.23 10.00
N ALA A 16 -0.96 1.76 9.01
CA ALA A 16 -0.79 0.41 8.45
C ALA A 16 0.46 0.21 7.56
N GLY A 17 1.23 1.27 7.27
CA GLY A 17 2.42 1.22 6.41
C GLY A 17 2.22 1.67 4.96
N LYS A 18 1.05 2.24 4.61
CA LYS A 18 0.69 2.65 3.23
C LYS A 18 1.75 3.52 2.56
N THR A 19 2.11 4.64 3.19
CA THR A 19 3.07 5.60 2.62
C THR A 19 4.47 5.00 2.42
N THR A 20 4.87 4.06 3.28
CA THR A 20 6.14 3.33 3.12
C THR A 20 6.08 2.39 1.92
N LEU A 21 4.97 1.67 1.76
CA LEU A 21 4.75 0.79 0.62
C LEU A 21 4.68 1.58 -0.70
N THR A 22 3.87 2.63 -0.74
CA THR A 22 3.70 3.55 -1.89
C THR A 22 5.02 4.10 -2.38
N ARG A 23 5.89 4.56 -1.46
CA ARG A 23 7.18 5.14 -1.82
C ARG A 23 8.07 4.16 -2.58
N GLY A 24 8.23 2.94 -2.07
CA GLY A 24 9.09 1.96 -2.74
C GLY A 24 8.49 1.48 -4.07
N ILE A 25 7.17 1.31 -4.16
CA ILE A 25 6.52 1.00 -5.45
C ILE A 25 6.81 2.10 -6.47
N ALA A 26 6.68 3.38 -6.07
CA ALA A 26 6.98 4.50 -6.96
C ALA A 26 8.44 4.53 -7.43
N GLN A 27 9.39 4.05 -6.61
CA GLN A 27 10.79 3.90 -7.02
C GLN A 27 10.97 2.80 -8.08
N VAL A 28 10.22 1.69 -7.99
CA VAL A 28 10.30 0.60 -8.97
C VAL A 28 9.78 1.03 -10.34
N VAL A 29 8.65 1.73 -10.37
CA VAL A 29 8.01 2.14 -11.64
C VAL A 29 8.51 3.49 -12.16
N GLY A 30 9.56 4.06 -11.55
CA GLY A 30 10.11 5.38 -11.90
C GLY A 30 9.29 6.53 -11.31
N PRO A 31 9.83 7.32 -10.36
CA PRO A 31 9.11 8.41 -9.70
C PRO A 31 8.51 9.45 -10.67
N GLU A 32 9.14 9.66 -11.82
CA GLU A 32 8.68 10.54 -12.90
C GLU A 32 7.45 10.01 -13.64
N ASN A 33 7.18 8.71 -13.56
CA ASN A 33 6.05 8.05 -14.22
C ASN A 33 4.84 7.88 -13.29
N VAL A 34 4.92 8.36 -12.04
CA VAL A 34 3.91 8.12 -11.00
C VAL A 34 3.29 9.41 -10.50
N THR A 35 1.98 9.40 -10.36
CA THR A 35 1.24 10.37 -9.55
C THR A 35 0.75 9.68 -8.28
N VAL A 36 1.03 10.27 -7.11
CA VAL A 36 0.52 9.75 -5.82
C VAL A 36 -0.62 10.63 -5.33
N ILE A 37 -1.74 10.00 -4.95
CA ILE A 37 -2.94 10.65 -4.43
C ILE A 37 -3.22 10.10 -3.03
N CYS A 38 -3.28 10.98 -2.03
CA CYS A 38 -3.75 10.63 -0.70
C CYS A 38 -5.26 10.86 -0.60
N THR A 39 -6.05 9.85 -0.25
CA THR A 39 -7.51 10.03 -0.11
C THR A 39 -7.89 10.82 1.13
N ASP A 40 -6.96 11.00 2.09
CA ASP A 40 -7.19 11.83 3.28
C ASP A 40 -7.36 13.32 2.89
N ASP A 41 -6.91 13.72 1.69
CA ASP A 41 -7.17 15.05 1.11
C ASP A 41 -8.67 15.34 0.92
N TYR A 42 -9.51 14.31 0.86
CA TYR A 42 -10.95 14.41 0.63
C TYR A 42 -11.75 14.42 1.94
N HIS A 43 -11.11 14.66 3.09
CA HIS A 43 -11.83 14.90 4.33
C HIS A 43 -12.82 16.08 4.16
N ARG A 44 -14.04 15.89 4.68
CA ARG A 44 -15.08 16.91 4.68
C ARG A 44 -14.87 17.96 5.76
N TYR A 45 -14.29 17.54 6.87
CA TYR A 45 -14.09 18.33 8.07
C TYR A 45 -12.63 18.29 8.48
N ASP A 46 -12.11 19.43 8.92
CA ASP A 46 -10.77 19.50 9.53
C ASP A 46 -10.73 18.81 10.91
N ARG A 47 -9.55 18.78 11.54
CA ARG A 47 -9.37 18.09 12.83
C ARG A 47 -10.23 18.70 13.96
N GLN A 48 -10.39 20.01 14.00
CA GLN A 48 -11.16 20.69 15.04
C GLN A 48 -12.67 20.49 14.83
N GLN A 49 -13.12 20.63 13.58
CA GLN A 49 -14.51 20.39 13.19
C GLN A 49 -14.95 18.97 13.51
N ARG A 50 -14.14 17.96 13.18
CA ARG A 50 -14.43 16.56 13.53
C ARG A 50 -14.57 16.35 15.04
N LYS A 51 -13.70 16.98 15.83
CA LYS A 51 -13.77 16.93 17.31
C LYS A 51 -15.07 17.56 17.83
N ALA A 52 -15.46 18.72 17.29
CA ALA A 52 -16.69 19.42 17.69
C ALA A 52 -17.96 18.63 17.33
N LEU A 53 -17.94 17.92 16.20
CA LEU A 53 -19.06 17.09 15.73
C LEU A 53 -19.09 15.68 16.36
N GLY A 54 -18.02 15.27 17.04
CA GLY A 54 -17.89 13.91 17.58
C GLY A 54 -17.77 12.82 16.50
N VAL A 55 -17.34 13.17 15.29
CA VAL A 55 -17.18 12.22 14.17
C VAL A 55 -15.70 11.89 13.96
N THR A 56 -15.39 10.65 13.59
CA THR A 56 -14.01 10.29 13.24
C THR A 56 -13.73 10.50 11.75
N ALA A 57 -12.45 10.55 11.38
CA ALA A 57 -12.04 10.60 9.98
C ALA A 57 -12.34 9.30 9.21
N LEU A 58 -12.65 8.20 9.92
CA LEU A 58 -12.94 6.89 9.33
C LEU A 58 -14.40 6.79 8.87
N HIS A 59 -15.30 7.63 9.41
CA HIS A 59 -16.70 7.62 9.04
C HIS A 59 -16.89 8.14 7.59
N PRO A 60 -17.63 7.44 6.72
CA PRO A 60 -17.89 7.87 5.34
C PRO A 60 -18.40 9.32 5.23
N ASP A 61 -19.33 9.73 6.08
CA ASP A 61 -19.90 11.10 6.07
C ASP A 61 -18.90 12.21 6.42
N ALA A 62 -17.75 11.86 7.01
CA ALA A 62 -16.66 12.79 7.26
C ALA A 62 -15.73 12.96 6.04
N ASN A 63 -16.11 12.42 4.88
CA ASN A 63 -15.31 12.39 3.65
C ASN A 63 -16.18 12.68 2.41
N TYR A 64 -15.65 13.43 1.45
CA TYR A 64 -16.28 13.65 0.15
C TYR A 64 -16.01 12.47 -0.80
N LEU A 65 -16.63 11.33 -0.52
CA LEU A 65 -16.43 10.09 -1.28
C LEU A 65 -16.92 10.17 -2.74
N ASP A 66 -17.92 11.01 -2.99
CA ASP A 66 -18.44 11.34 -4.31
C ASP A 66 -17.42 12.12 -5.15
N ILE A 67 -16.80 13.15 -4.57
CA ILE A 67 -15.73 13.93 -5.23
C ILE A 67 -14.51 13.05 -5.45
N MET A 68 -14.12 12.23 -4.46
CA MET A 68 -13.03 11.26 -4.61
C MET A 68 -13.30 10.31 -5.80
N GLN A 69 -14.50 9.74 -5.89
CA GLN A 69 -14.88 8.87 -7.01
C GLN A 69 -14.85 9.60 -8.36
N GLN A 70 -15.35 10.83 -8.42
CA GLN A 70 -15.29 11.65 -9.63
C GLN A 70 -13.83 11.85 -10.07
N HIS A 71 -12.94 12.23 -9.15
CA HIS A 71 -11.53 12.42 -9.44
C HIS A 71 -10.83 11.13 -9.89
N LEU A 72 -11.13 9.98 -9.27
CA LEU A 72 -10.63 8.68 -9.72
C LEU A 72 -11.06 8.35 -11.14
N THR A 73 -12.30 8.68 -11.51
CA THR A 73 -12.82 8.49 -12.87
C THR A 73 -12.07 9.36 -13.87
N LEU A 74 -11.84 10.64 -13.55
CA LEU A 74 -11.08 11.58 -14.38
C LEU A 74 -9.64 11.09 -14.58
N LEU A 75 -8.94 10.76 -13.49
CA LEU A 75 -7.57 10.25 -13.52
C LEU A 75 -7.47 8.97 -14.37
N ARG A 76 -8.43 8.04 -14.25
CA ARG A 76 -8.45 6.80 -15.04
C ARG A 76 -8.58 7.05 -16.53
N THR A 77 -9.24 8.15 -16.92
CA THR A 77 -9.36 8.56 -18.34
C THR A 77 -8.24 9.48 -18.81
N GLY A 78 -7.20 9.69 -17.98
CA GLY A 78 -6.07 10.56 -18.32
C GLY A 78 -6.37 12.06 -18.14
N GLN A 79 -7.49 12.41 -17.51
CA GLN A 79 -7.90 13.80 -17.31
C GLN A 79 -7.32 14.36 -16.00
N PRO A 80 -6.93 15.65 -15.98
CA PRO A 80 -6.44 16.32 -14.79
C PRO A 80 -7.56 16.60 -13.78
N ILE A 81 -7.17 16.81 -12.52
CA ILE A 81 -8.07 17.18 -11.42
C ILE A 81 -7.53 18.40 -10.67
N LEU A 82 -8.41 19.14 -10.01
CA LEU A 82 -8.04 20.12 -8.99
C LEU A 82 -8.22 19.45 -7.62
N LYS A 83 -7.14 18.85 -7.12
CA LYS A 83 -7.14 18.01 -5.93
C LYS A 83 -7.12 18.88 -4.65
N PRO A 84 -7.99 18.64 -3.66
CA PRO A 84 -7.84 19.27 -2.35
C PRO A 84 -6.52 18.85 -1.68
N ILE A 85 -6.14 19.56 -0.61
CA ILE A 85 -4.97 19.20 0.20
C ILE A 85 -5.37 19.25 1.67
N TYR A 86 -5.11 18.16 2.40
CA TYR A 86 -5.24 18.10 3.85
C TYR A 86 -3.88 17.94 4.52
N SER A 87 -3.54 18.91 5.37
CA SER A 87 -2.27 18.92 6.08
C SER A 87 -2.34 18.06 7.33
N HIS A 88 -1.55 16.97 7.37
CA HIS A 88 -1.47 16.15 8.58
C HIS A 88 -0.71 16.83 9.72
N HIS A 89 0.10 17.84 9.43
CA HIS A 89 0.84 18.59 10.44
C HIS A 89 -0.10 19.51 11.22
N THR A 90 -0.77 20.44 10.52
CA THR A 90 -1.71 21.40 11.15
C THR A 90 -3.09 20.79 11.42
N GLY A 91 -3.49 19.77 10.65
CA GLY A 91 -4.82 19.20 10.70
C GLY A 91 -5.89 20.04 9.99
N THR A 92 -5.48 20.91 9.05
CA THR A 92 -6.33 21.86 8.32
C THR A 92 -6.22 21.66 6.80
N PHE A 93 -7.09 22.32 6.04
CA PHE A 93 -7.04 22.34 4.58
C PHE A 93 -6.08 23.40 4.04
N GLU A 94 -5.45 23.11 2.92
CA GLU A 94 -4.57 24.01 2.18
C GLU A 94 -5.15 24.29 0.78
N ALA A 95 -4.52 25.18 0.02
CA ALA A 95 -4.95 25.51 -1.34
C ALA A 95 -4.90 24.25 -2.23
N PRO A 96 -5.87 24.05 -3.14
CA PRO A 96 -5.89 22.87 -3.98
C PRO A 96 -4.76 22.88 -5.02
N GLU A 97 -4.39 21.68 -5.45
CA GLU A 97 -3.30 21.39 -6.38
C GLU A 97 -3.87 20.93 -7.72
N TYR A 98 -3.37 21.47 -8.82
CA TYR A 98 -3.70 20.96 -10.15
C TYR A 98 -2.82 19.75 -10.50
N VAL A 99 -3.44 18.58 -10.63
CA VAL A 99 -2.76 17.30 -10.83
C VAL A 99 -3.10 16.73 -12.20
N LYS A 100 -2.07 16.41 -12.99
CA LYS A 100 -2.20 15.59 -14.21
C LYS A 100 -1.79 14.15 -13.88
N PRO A 101 -2.55 13.13 -14.30
CA PRO A 101 -2.14 11.75 -14.09
C PRO A 101 -0.94 11.40 -14.96
N SER A 102 0.08 10.82 -14.34
CA SER A 102 1.18 10.14 -15.04
C SER A 102 0.74 8.77 -15.56
N ARG A 103 1.67 8.01 -16.15
CA ARG A 103 1.41 6.64 -16.64
C ARG A 103 0.85 5.73 -15.55
N PHE A 104 1.32 5.88 -14.33
CA PHE A 104 0.84 5.17 -13.15
C PHE A 104 0.28 6.16 -12.13
N VAL A 105 -0.82 5.78 -11.48
CA VAL A 105 -1.41 6.53 -10.37
C VAL A 105 -1.50 5.61 -9.17
N ILE A 106 -0.93 6.00 -8.04
CA ILE A 106 -1.06 5.29 -6.76
C ILE A 106 -1.98 6.10 -5.86
N VAL A 107 -3.08 5.49 -5.44
CA VAL A 107 -4.08 6.11 -4.56
C VAL A 107 -4.02 5.40 -3.22
N GLU A 108 -3.56 6.09 -2.18
CA GLU A 108 -3.49 5.54 -0.83
C GLU A 108 -4.44 6.23 0.14
N GLY A 109 -4.99 5.47 1.09
CA GLY A 109 -5.74 6.06 2.18
C GLY A 109 -6.67 5.11 2.92
N LEU A 110 -7.68 5.68 3.58
CA LEU A 110 -8.56 4.96 4.51
C LEU A 110 -9.78 4.34 3.81
N LEU A 111 -10.37 5.06 2.85
CA LEU A 111 -11.72 4.78 2.32
C LEU A 111 -11.74 4.56 0.80
N GLY A 112 -10.60 4.22 0.20
CA GLY A 112 -10.46 4.09 -1.25
C GLY A 112 -11.42 3.08 -1.89
N TYR A 113 -11.87 2.05 -1.15
CA TYR A 113 -12.79 1.02 -1.65
C TYR A 113 -14.22 1.17 -1.14
N SER A 114 -14.59 2.31 -0.57
CA SER A 114 -15.92 2.50 0.05
C SER A 114 -17.06 2.44 -0.98
N THR A 115 -16.93 3.11 -2.12
CA THR A 115 -17.96 3.11 -3.16
C THR A 115 -17.64 2.13 -4.28
N ARG A 116 -18.67 1.61 -4.96
CA ARG A 116 -18.47 0.73 -6.12
C ARG A 116 -17.77 1.47 -7.26
N GLY A 117 -18.16 2.71 -7.56
CA GLY A 117 -17.54 3.47 -8.64
C GLY A 117 -16.05 3.73 -8.41
N ALA A 118 -15.63 3.99 -7.16
CA ALA A 118 -14.20 4.10 -6.85
C ALA A 118 -13.47 2.76 -7.07
N ARG A 119 -14.06 1.64 -6.63
CA ARG A 119 -13.48 0.30 -6.81
C ARG A 119 -13.27 -0.06 -8.28
N ASP A 120 -14.22 0.30 -9.13
CA ASP A 120 -14.18 0.02 -10.57
C ASP A 120 -13.13 0.88 -11.31
N CYS A 121 -12.56 1.89 -10.62
CA CYS A 121 -11.49 2.72 -11.17
C CYS A 121 -10.07 2.14 -10.97
N TYR A 122 -9.90 1.15 -10.08
CA TYR A 122 -8.59 0.54 -9.83
C TYR A 122 -8.32 -0.62 -10.79
N ASP A 123 -7.07 -0.75 -11.21
CA ASP A 123 -6.57 -1.89 -11.98
C ASP A 123 -5.90 -2.92 -11.06
N VAL A 124 -5.38 -2.47 -9.91
CA VAL A 124 -4.83 -3.31 -8.84
C VAL A 124 -5.32 -2.76 -7.50
N ARG A 125 -5.84 -3.62 -6.62
CA ARG A 125 -6.31 -3.24 -5.28
C ARG A 125 -5.51 -3.97 -4.21
N VAL A 126 -4.77 -3.21 -3.42
CA VAL A 126 -4.03 -3.71 -2.26
C VAL A 126 -4.72 -3.31 -0.97
N TYR A 127 -4.76 -4.22 0.00
CA TYR A 127 -5.19 -3.92 1.36
C TYR A 127 -4.09 -4.27 2.37
N LEU A 128 -3.67 -3.30 3.19
CA LEU A 128 -2.72 -3.51 4.29
C LEU A 128 -3.46 -3.91 5.56
N ALA A 129 -3.13 -5.09 6.09
CA ALA A 129 -3.72 -5.67 7.29
C ALA A 129 -2.64 -6.14 8.29
N PRO A 130 -1.78 -5.25 8.82
CA PRO A 130 -0.89 -5.62 9.92
C PRO A 130 -1.70 -5.94 11.19
N PRO A 131 -1.18 -6.76 12.11
CA PRO A 131 -1.78 -6.97 13.42
C PRO A 131 -2.00 -5.66 14.17
N GLU A 132 -3.09 -5.58 14.93
CA GLU A 132 -3.49 -4.36 15.64
C GLU A 132 -2.45 -3.91 16.67
N SER A 133 -1.79 -4.86 17.35
CA SER A 133 -0.69 -4.59 18.27
C SER A 133 0.48 -3.89 17.59
N LEU A 134 0.90 -4.39 16.43
CA LEU A 134 1.98 -3.81 15.63
C LEU A 134 1.61 -2.43 15.10
N ARG A 135 0.38 -2.27 14.60
CA ARG A 135 -0.15 -1.00 14.11
C ARG A 135 -0.21 0.06 15.21
N THR A 136 -0.63 -0.33 16.40
CA THR A 136 -0.68 0.54 17.59
C THR A 136 0.72 1.07 17.93
N GLN A 137 1.71 0.18 18.00
CA GLN A 137 3.11 0.56 18.24
C GLN A 137 3.62 1.55 17.18
N TRP A 138 3.37 1.27 15.90
CA TRP A 138 3.75 2.19 14.81
C TRP A 138 3.05 3.55 14.90
N LYS A 139 1.80 3.57 15.31
CA LYS A 139 1.03 4.81 15.43
C LYS A 139 1.50 5.67 16.59
N ILE A 140 1.67 5.09 17.79
CA ILE A 140 2.20 5.79 18.98
C ILE A 140 3.49 6.49 18.60
N LYS A 141 4.46 5.69 18.17
CA LYS A 141 5.77 6.11 17.71
C LYS A 141 5.74 7.24 16.67
N ARG A 142 4.94 7.10 15.62
CA ARG A 142 4.86 8.11 14.53
C ARG A 142 4.25 9.41 15.04
N ASP A 143 3.15 9.31 15.79
CA ASP A 143 2.36 10.48 16.19
C ASP A 143 3.03 11.23 17.36
N THR A 144 3.77 10.54 18.24
CA THR A 144 4.60 11.19 19.28
C THR A 144 5.81 11.90 18.69
N MET A 145 6.51 11.29 17.71
CA MET A 145 7.69 11.92 17.09
C MET A 145 7.37 13.03 16.09
N LYS A 146 6.33 12.87 15.25
CA LYS A 146 6.09 13.76 14.10
C LYS A 146 4.96 14.75 14.29
N ARG A 147 4.10 14.53 15.30
CA ARG A 147 2.83 15.26 15.45
C ARG A 147 2.59 15.76 16.87
N SER A 148 3.60 15.67 17.74
CA SER A 148 3.59 16.20 19.12
C SER A 148 2.45 15.69 20.00
N TYR A 149 1.94 14.48 19.74
CA TYR A 149 0.96 13.82 20.60
C TYR A 149 1.63 13.10 21.77
N THR A 150 0.93 12.94 22.90
CA THR A 150 1.35 11.99 23.93
C THR A 150 0.89 10.57 23.58
N GLU A 151 1.50 9.56 24.20
CA GLU A 151 1.12 8.16 23.99
C GLU A 151 -0.34 7.91 24.41
N GLU A 152 -0.77 8.50 25.53
CA GLU A 152 -2.14 8.38 26.04
C GLU A 152 -3.16 8.97 25.08
N GLU A 153 -2.86 10.13 24.47
CA GLU A 153 -3.72 10.74 23.45
C GLU A 153 -3.85 9.84 22.21
N VAL A 154 -2.77 9.18 21.80
CA VAL A 154 -2.79 8.26 20.66
C VAL A 154 -3.64 7.03 20.97
N ILE A 155 -3.49 6.44 22.16
CA ILE A 155 -4.25 5.27 22.60
C ILE A 155 -5.74 5.61 22.71
N ALA A 156 -6.09 6.74 23.34
CA ALA A 156 -7.48 7.19 23.44
C ALA A 156 -8.09 7.42 22.06
N ALA A 157 -7.34 8.02 21.13
CA ALA A 157 -7.80 8.23 19.76
C ALA A 157 -7.96 6.91 18.97
N LEU A 158 -7.15 5.88 19.25
CA LEU A 158 -7.33 4.55 18.67
C LEU A 158 -8.61 3.89 19.17
N GLN A 159 -8.83 3.90 20.49
CA GLN A 159 -10.05 3.34 21.11
C GLN A 159 -11.31 4.03 20.59
N GLN A 160 -11.30 5.36 20.47
CA GLN A 160 -12.43 6.11 19.91
C GLN A 160 -12.75 5.72 18.46
N ARG A 161 -11.72 5.36 17.68
CA ARG A 161 -11.85 5.05 16.25
C ARG A 161 -12.15 3.59 15.96
N GLU A 162 -12.01 2.71 16.94
CA GLU A 162 -12.16 1.26 16.75
C GLU A 162 -13.52 0.86 16.17
N PRO A 163 -14.67 1.39 16.66
CA PRO A 163 -15.97 1.07 16.07
C PRO A 163 -16.07 1.44 14.59
N ASP A 164 -15.56 2.62 14.21
CA ASP A 164 -15.56 3.06 12.81
C ASP A 164 -14.56 2.27 11.96
N SER A 165 -13.42 1.84 12.53
CA SER A 165 -12.47 0.97 11.82
C SER A 165 -13.10 -0.37 11.49
N GLU A 166 -13.78 -0.98 12.47
CA GLU A 166 -14.52 -2.22 12.28
C GLU A 166 -15.67 -2.07 11.27
N ALA A 167 -16.42 -0.97 11.34
CA ALA A 167 -17.58 -0.75 10.47
C ALA A 167 -17.22 -0.33 9.03
N PHE A 168 -16.16 0.45 8.84
CA PHE A 168 -15.91 1.13 7.55
C PHE A 168 -14.54 0.82 6.92
N ILE A 169 -13.51 0.51 7.72
CA ILE A 169 -12.16 0.26 7.20
C ILE A 169 -11.95 -1.23 6.90
N ARG A 170 -12.10 -2.10 7.91
CA ARG A 170 -11.86 -3.54 7.79
C ARG A 170 -12.70 -4.23 6.71
N PRO A 171 -13.99 -3.88 6.49
CA PRO A 171 -14.80 -4.52 5.46
C PRO A 171 -14.28 -4.29 4.03
N GLN A 172 -13.47 -3.24 3.81
CA GLN A 172 -12.88 -2.96 2.49
C GLN A 172 -11.88 -4.04 2.05
N ARG A 173 -11.32 -4.82 2.99
CA ARG A 173 -10.41 -5.96 2.70
C ARG A 173 -10.97 -6.94 1.67
N LYS A 174 -12.29 -7.14 1.65
CA LYS A 174 -12.96 -8.09 0.73
C LYS A 174 -12.85 -7.70 -0.76
N TRP A 175 -12.49 -6.44 -1.05
CA TRP A 175 -12.35 -5.92 -2.40
C TRP A 175 -10.93 -5.92 -2.93
N ALA A 176 -9.95 -6.23 -2.09
CA ALA A 176 -8.55 -6.29 -2.50
C ALA A 176 -8.29 -7.46 -3.47
N ASP A 177 -7.33 -7.29 -4.35
CA ASP A 177 -6.72 -8.36 -5.15
C ASP A 177 -5.53 -8.97 -4.38
N VAL A 178 -4.81 -8.14 -3.61
CA VAL A 178 -3.71 -8.56 -2.74
C VAL A 178 -3.93 -8.06 -1.32
N VAL A 179 -3.87 -8.95 -0.33
CA VAL A 179 -3.84 -8.55 1.09
C VAL A 179 -2.43 -8.74 1.65
N VAL A 180 -1.88 -7.68 2.21
CA VAL A 180 -0.51 -7.65 2.74
C VAL A 180 -0.57 -7.56 4.25
N THR A 181 0.04 -8.52 4.94
CA THR A 181 0.13 -8.56 6.39
C THR A 181 1.59 -8.67 6.80
N PHE A 182 2.18 -7.57 7.27
CA PHE A 182 3.47 -7.62 7.96
C PHE A 182 3.27 -8.05 9.41
N TYR A 183 4.09 -8.96 9.91
CA TYR A 183 3.98 -9.48 11.27
C TYR A 183 5.36 -9.80 11.87
N PRO A 184 5.50 -9.74 13.21
CA PRO A 184 6.76 -10.08 13.88
C PRO A 184 7.15 -11.55 13.67
N ALA A 185 8.44 -11.83 13.60
CA ALA A 185 8.95 -13.20 13.67
C ALA A 185 8.75 -13.78 15.09
N GLU A 186 8.49 -15.08 15.21
CA GLU A 186 8.11 -15.75 16.47
C GLU A 186 9.08 -15.54 17.64
N ASN A 187 10.37 -15.30 17.36
CA ASN A 187 11.43 -15.05 18.35
C ASN A 187 12.15 -13.69 18.14
N GLY A 188 11.59 -12.81 17.32
CA GLY A 188 12.21 -11.53 16.98
C GLY A 188 11.93 -10.45 18.03
N ASN A 189 12.96 -9.70 18.41
CA ASN A 189 12.74 -8.36 18.97
C ASN A 189 11.81 -7.58 18.01
N THR A 190 10.86 -6.80 18.55
CA THR A 190 9.91 -5.97 17.79
C THR A 190 10.56 -4.78 17.07
N ASN A 191 11.78 -4.97 16.54
CA ASN A 191 12.45 -4.00 15.70
C ASN A 191 11.70 -3.92 14.36
N SER A 192 11.42 -2.68 13.94
CA SER A 192 10.49 -2.39 12.84
C SER A 192 10.93 -2.97 11.48
N SER A 193 12.19 -3.38 11.33
CA SER A 193 12.76 -3.95 10.11
C SER A 193 12.61 -5.47 9.96
N ASN A 194 12.49 -6.20 11.08
CA ASN A 194 12.58 -7.66 11.10
C ASN A 194 11.19 -8.28 11.12
N LEU A 195 10.41 -7.96 10.09
CA LEU A 195 9.04 -8.43 9.96
C LEU A 195 8.97 -9.44 8.83
N ASN A 196 8.26 -10.52 9.08
CA ASN A 196 7.76 -11.38 8.04
C ASN A 196 6.64 -10.67 7.29
N VAL A 197 6.33 -11.10 6.07
CA VAL A 197 5.13 -10.68 5.36
C VAL A 197 4.38 -11.89 4.83
N ARG A 198 3.07 -11.87 5.00
CA ARG A 198 2.14 -12.80 4.37
C ARG A 198 1.33 -12.05 3.34
N LEU A 199 1.36 -12.52 2.10
CA LEU A 199 0.68 -11.94 0.95
C LEU A 199 -0.39 -12.92 0.50
N VAL A 200 -1.66 -12.56 0.69
CA VAL A 200 -2.78 -13.30 0.11
C VAL A 200 -2.97 -12.80 -1.32
N LEU A 201 -2.81 -13.71 -2.28
CA LEU A 201 -2.90 -13.46 -3.71
C LEU A 201 -4.23 -14.05 -4.21
N ARG A 202 -5.22 -13.19 -4.44
CA ARG A 202 -6.54 -13.63 -4.90
C ARG A 202 -6.55 -13.75 -6.43
N PRO A 203 -7.22 -14.76 -7.01
CA PRO A 203 -7.28 -15.00 -8.45
C PRO A 203 -8.19 -13.99 -9.20
N THR A 204 -8.21 -12.74 -8.77
CA THR A 204 -8.91 -11.61 -9.40
C THR A 204 -8.02 -10.83 -10.36
N ILE A 205 -6.69 -11.00 -10.26
CA ILE A 205 -5.69 -10.47 -11.19
C ILE A 205 -4.65 -11.55 -11.50
N PRO A 206 -3.93 -11.49 -12.64
CA PRO A 206 -2.85 -12.42 -12.91
C PRO A 206 -1.64 -12.18 -11.99
N HIS A 207 -1.14 -13.25 -11.37
CA HIS A 207 0.06 -13.24 -10.54
C HIS A 207 1.28 -13.76 -11.31
N PRO A 208 2.52 -13.41 -10.89
CA PRO A 208 3.72 -13.99 -11.47
C PRO A 208 3.71 -15.51 -11.38
N ASN A 209 4.39 -16.17 -12.33
CA ASN A 209 4.64 -17.59 -12.22
C ASN A 209 5.74 -17.85 -11.18
N PHE A 210 5.34 -18.33 -9.99
CA PHE A 210 6.26 -18.64 -8.92
C PHE A 210 6.91 -20.03 -9.03
N THR A 211 6.61 -20.83 -10.05
CA THR A 211 7.22 -22.18 -10.19
C THR A 211 8.74 -22.10 -10.31
N GLU A 212 9.27 -21.12 -11.05
CA GLU A 212 10.71 -20.90 -11.20
C GLU A 212 11.39 -20.39 -9.91
N ILE A 213 10.59 -19.87 -8.98
CA ILE A 213 11.03 -19.26 -7.71
C ILE A 213 11.16 -20.31 -6.60
N LEU A 214 10.31 -21.34 -6.64
CA LEU A 214 10.16 -22.34 -5.58
C LEU A 214 10.98 -23.61 -5.84
N ASP A 215 11.49 -23.80 -7.06
CA ASP A 215 12.34 -24.93 -7.38
C ASP A 215 13.71 -24.75 -6.69
N GLN A 216 14.07 -25.68 -5.81
CA GLN A 216 15.38 -25.67 -5.13
C GLN A 216 16.54 -25.90 -6.10
N SER A 217 16.26 -26.37 -7.32
CA SER A 217 17.21 -26.47 -8.44
C SER A 217 17.22 -25.24 -9.34
N ALA A 218 16.38 -24.23 -9.05
CA ALA A 218 16.41 -22.96 -9.74
C ALA A 218 17.77 -22.27 -9.61
N ARG A 219 18.09 -21.43 -10.60
CA ARG A 219 19.33 -20.67 -10.66
C ARG A 219 19.55 -19.78 -9.43
N TYR A 220 18.48 -19.46 -8.69
CA TYR A 220 18.47 -18.62 -7.47
C TYR A 220 17.47 -19.17 -6.43
N PRO A 221 17.90 -19.95 -5.42
CA PRO A 221 16.98 -20.49 -4.41
C PRO A 221 16.46 -19.42 -3.46
N LEU A 222 15.14 -19.17 -3.49
CA LEU A 222 14.45 -18.24 -2.58
C LEU A 222 14.01 -18.94 -1.30
N SER A 223 14.96 -19.44 -0.49
CA SER A 223 14.68 -20.16 0.76
C SER A 223 13.82 -19.39 1.78
N ALA A 224 13.80 -18.05 1.71
CA ALA A 224 12.99 -17.20 2.57
C ALA A 224 11.56 -16.98 2.04
N VAL A 225 11.27 -17.39 0.80
CA VAL A 225 9.97 -17.23 0.14
C VAL A 225 9.28 -18.58 0.04
N ARG A 226 8.05 -18.67 0.55
CA ARG A 226 7.23 -19.89 0.52
C ARG A 226 5.91 -19.58 -0.14
N LEU A 227 5.50 -20.41 -1.09
CA LEU A 227 4.15 -20.36 -1.67
C LEU A 227 3.35 -21.54 -1.17
N GLY A 228 2.14 -21.27 -0.68
CA GLY A 228 1.18 -22.28 -0.26
C GLY A 228 -0.21 -21.98 -0.79
N LEU A 229 -1.08 -22.99 -0.73
CA LEU A 229 -2.50 -22.84 -0.97
C LEU A 229 -3.22 -22.67 0.37
N ASP A 230 -4.13 -21.70 0.43
CA ASP A 230 -4.96 -21.43 1.61
C ASP A 230 -6.38 -21.03 1.20
N ARG A 231 -7.23 -20.70 2.18
CA ARG A 231 -8.55 -20.13 1.98
C ARG A 231 -8.63 -18.74 2.57
N ASP A 232 -9.03 -17.77 1.75
CA ASP A 232 -9.38 -16.44 2.22
C ASP A 232 -10.86 -16.18 1.99
N MET A 233 -11.59 -15.83 3.07
CA MET A 233 -13.04 -15.64 3.04
C MET A 233 -13.79 -16.84 2.40
N GLY A 234 -13.30 -18.06 2.66
CA GLY A 234 -13.86 -19.31 2.15
C GLY A 234 -13.46 -19.67 0.71
N LYS A 235 -12.71 -18.82 -0.01
CA LYS A 235 -12.28 -19.05 -1.39
C LYS A 235 -10.81 -19.48 -1.44
N PRO A 236 -10.43 -20.39 -2.37
CA PRO A 236 -9.03 -20.77 -2.54
C PRO A 236 -8.20 -19.56 -3.01
N VAL A 237 -7.01 -19.42 -2.43
CA VAL A 237 -6.06 -18.36 -2.74
C VAL A 237 -4.64 -18.92 -2.66
N ASP A 238 -3.73 -18.28 -3.39
CA ASP A 238 -2.31 -18.47 -3.20
C ASP A 238 -1.84 -17.58 -2.04
N VAL A 239 -0.92 -18.08 -1.24
CA VAL A 239 -0.32 -17.36 -0.12
C VAL A 239 1.18 -17.39 -0.27
N LEU A 240 1.77 -16.22 -0.46
CA LEU A 240 3.20 -16.02 -0.46
C LEU A 240 3.65 -15.52 0.91
N GLU A 241 4.46 -16.29 1.61
CA GLU A 241 5.12 -15.89 2.84
C GLU A 241 6.58 -15.55 2.56
N VAL A 242 7.04 -14.41 3.08
CA VAL A 242 8.44 -14.02 3.02
C VAL A 242 8.96 -13.79 4.42
N ASP A 243 10.00 -14.53 4.77
CA ASP A 243 10.64 -14.47 6.08
C ASP A 243 11.51 -13.22 6.24
N SER A 244 11.58 -12.69 7.46
CA SER A 244 12.43 -11.59 7.89
C SER A 244 13.91 -11.76 7.55
N HIS A 245 14.39 -13.01 7.41
CA HIS A 245 15.77 -13.34 7.02
C HIS A 245 16.02 -13.30 5.50
N ALA A 246 15.04 -12.85 4.70
CA ALA A 246 15.24 -12.65 3.27
C ALA A 246 16.46 -11.77 2.99
N THR A 247 17.17 -12.02 1.90
CA THR A 247 18.44 -11.33 1.57
C THR A 247 18.33 -10.46 0.32
N LEU A 248 19.29 -9.56 0.12
CA LEU A 248 19.38 -8.75 -1.11
C LEU A 248 19.49 -9.62 -2.37
N GLU A 249 20.23 -10.73 -2.30
CA GLU A 249 20.36 -11.66 -3.43
C GLU A 249 18.99 -12.23 -3.85
N GLN A 250 18.14 -12.53 -2.87
CA GLN A 250 16.79 -13.01 -3.10
C GLN A 250 15.87 -11.93 -3.70
N VAL A 251 16.00 -10.68 -3.25
CA VAL A 251 15.31 -9.54 -3.87
C VAL A 251 15.74 -9.38 -5.34
N ASN A 252 17.05 -9.38 -5.61
CA ASN A 252 17.59 -9.23 -6.96
C ASN A 252 17.18 -10.37 -7.88
N ALA A 253 17.15 -11.61 -7.37
CA ALA A 253 16.69 -12.77 -8.13
C ALA A 253 15.23 -12.60 -8.58
N LEU A 254 14.35 -12.17 -7.67
CA LEU A 254 12.96 -11.91 -8.00
C LEU A 254 12.79 -10.76 -8.99
N GLU A 255 13.56 -9.68 -8.80
CA GLU A 255 13.59 -8.55 -9.73
C GLU A 255 13.99 -9.00 -11.14
N MET A 256 15.06 -9.79 -11.28
CA MET A 256 15.50 -10.33 -12.57
C MET A 256 14.42 -11.18 -13.25
N LEU A 257 13.76 -12.08 -12.50
CA LEU A 257 12.68 -12.90 -13.03
C LEU A 257 11.52 -12.06 -13.57
N PHE A 258 11.12 -11.03 -12.83
CA PHE A 258 10.09 -10.11 -13.30
C PHE A 258 10.54 -9.35 -14.55
N CYS A 259 11.80 -8.94 -14.60
CA CYS A 259 12.36 -8.23 -15.75
C CYS A 259 12.44 -9.10 -17.02
N ASP A 260 12.73 -10.39 -16.88
CA ASP A 260 12.76 -11.33 -18.00
C ASP A 260 11.36 -11.53 -18.61
N GLU A 261 10.29 -11.51 -17.80
CA GLU A 261 8.90 -11.59 -18.29
C GLU A 261 8.47 -10.34 -19.08
N PHE A 262 9.19 -9.22 -18.91
CA PHE A 262 8.87 -7.95 -19.54
C PHE A 262 10.09 -7.31 -20.23
N PRO A 263 10.45 -7.76 -21.44
CA PRO A 263 11.62 -7.24 -22.18
C PRO A 263 11.58 -5.73 -22.45
N HIS A 264 10.38 -5.13 -22.51
CA HIS A 264 10.17 -3.68 -22.70
C HIS A 264 10.26 -2.87 -21.40
N LEU A 265 10.49 -3.51 -20.25
CA LEU A 265 10.69 -2.86 -18.95
C LEU A 265 12.16 -2.72 -18.56
N LYS A 266 13.11 -2.96 -19.46
CA LYS A 266 14.54 -2.72 -19.16
C LYS A 266 14.79 -1.31 -18.60
N ASP A 267 13.97 -0.34 -18.97
CA ASP A 267 14.02 1.04 -18.47
C ASP A 267 13.59 1.18 -16.99
N PHE A 268 12.78 0.25 -16.46
CA PHE A 268 12.29 0.23 -15.07
C PHE A 268 13.05 -0.80 -14.21
N CYS A 269 13.69 -1.77 -14.85
CA CYS A 269 14.47 -2.83 -14.24
C CYS A 269 15.88 -2.34 -13.87
N SER A 270 15.95 -1.51 -12.84
CA SER A 270 17.21 -1.06 -12.25
C SER A 270 17.70 -2.07 -11.22
N VAL A 271 18.26 -3.19 -11.68
CA VAL A 271 18.78 -4.25 -10.80
C VAL A 271 19.62 -3.65 -9.68
N GLY A 272 19.20 -3.87 -8.43
CA GLY A 272 19.88 -3.35 -7.25
C GLY A 272 19.46 -1.93 -6.84
N ASN A 273 18.20 -1.55 -7.08
CA ASN A 273 17.64 -0.31 -6.54
C ASN A 273 17.74 -0.30 -5.00
N GLN A 274 18.69 0.47 -4.48
CA GLN A 274 18.97 0.56 -3.04
C GLN A 274 17.83 1.23 -2.24
N GLU A 275 16.81 1.78 -2.89
CA GLU A 275 15.65 2.38 -2.22
C GLU A 275 14.55 1.36 -1.88
N LEU A 276 14.58 0.17 -2.50
CA LEU A 276 13.62 -0.89 -2.21
C LEU A 276 13.77 -1.41 -0.78
N GLY A 277 12.66 -1.57 -0.07
CA GLY A 277 12.65 -2.06 1.30
C GLY A 277 13.10 -1.05 2.35
N LYS A 278 13.43 0.18 1.98
CA LYS A 278 13.78 1.23 2.95
C LYS A 278 12.56 1.69 3.75
N LEU A 279 12.73 1.79 5.06
CA LEU A 279 11.73 2.33 5.98
C LEU A 279 12.37 3.16 7.08
N THR A 280 11.62 4.07 7.69
CA THR A 280 12.10 4.86 8.83
C THR A 280 11.86 4.09 10.13
N GLY A 281 12.94 3.81 10.85
CA GLY A 281 12.94 3.08 12.12
C GLY A 281 12.51 3.93 13.32
N THR A 282 12.79 3.44 14.53
CA THR A 282 12.36 4.08 15.81
C THR A 282 13.22 5.24 16.23
N THR A 283 14.45 5.21 15.77
CA THR A 283 15.47 6.24 15.79
C THR A 283 15.17 7.53 15.04
N GLY A 284 14.35 7.39 13.98
CA GLY A 284 14.45 8.22 12.78
C GLY A 284 15.53 7.73 11.79
N GLU A 285 16.22 6.65 12.11
CA GLU A 285 17.17 5.93 11.25
C GLU A 285 16.49 5.32 10.02
N ILE A 286 17.24 5.11 8.95
CA ILE A 286 16.77 4.37 7.78
C ILE A 286 17.14 2.90 7.98
N LEU A 287 16.13 2.04 7.94
CA LEU A 287 16.28 0.58 8.05
C LEU A 287 15.98 -0.07 6.71
N GLN A 288 16.53 -1.26 6.51
CA GLN A 288 16.31 -2.11 5.33
C GLN A 288 15.40 -3.29 5.72
N SER A 289 14.36 -3.55 4.92
CA SER A 289 13.49 -4.73 5.04
C SER A 289 13.32 -5.39 3.68
N TYR A 290 13.91 -6.57 3.49
CA TYR A 290 13.81 -7.33 2.25
C TYR A 290 12.41 -7.94 2.00
N PRO A 291 11.63 -8.35 3.03
CA PRO A 291 10.22 -8.69 2.85
C PRO A 291 9.39 -7.52 2.31
N LEU A 292 9.66 -6.30 2.77
CA LEU A 292 9.05 -5.09 2.22
C LEU A 292 9.48 -4.85 0.77
N ALA A 293 10.76 -5.01 0.44
CA ALA A 293 11.27 -4.88 -0.93
C ALA A 293 10.58 -5.85 -1.90
N ILE A 294 10.48 -7.14 -1.52
CA ILE A 294 9.77 -8.17 -2.32
C ILE A 294 8.29 -7.80 -2.50
N THR A 295 7.64 -7.31 -1.44
CA THR A 295 6.25 -6.85 -1.52
C THR A 295 6.08 -5.68 -2.49
N GLN A 296 7.00 -4.70 -2.46
CA GLN A 296 7.01 -3.55 -3.36
C GLN A 296 7.21 -3.99 -4.82
N LEU A 297 8.16 -4.89 -5.08
CA LEU A 297 8.40 -5.47 -6.41
C LEU A 297 7.18 -6.21 -6.94
N LEU A 298 6.53 -7.04 -6.11
CA LEU A 298 5.36 -7.82 -6.52
C LEU A 298 4.16 -6.92 -6.87
N ILE A 299 3.93 -5.85 -6.10
CA ILE A 299 2.83 -4.93 -6.41
C ILE A 299 3.14 -4.11 -7.66
N ALA A 300 4.38 -3.67 -7.83
CA ALA A 300 4.83 -3.02 -9.06
C ALA A 300 4.67 -3.94 -10.29
N TYR A 301 5.01 -5.23 -10.16
CA TYR A 301 4.73 -6.24 -11.19
C TYR A 301 3.27 -6.23 -11.62
N HIS A 302 2.31 -6.24 -10.67
CA HIS A 302 0.88 -6.24 -11.01
C HIS A 302 0.46 -4.96 -11.74
N MET A 303 0.97 -3.79 -11.33
CA MET A 303 0.70 -2.54 -12.03
C MET A 303 1.19 -2.60 -13.47
N ILE A 304 2.38 -3.15 -13.68
CA ILE A 304 2.97 -3.23 -15.00
C ILE A 304 2.26 -4.28 -15.86
N LYS A 305 1.94 -5.45 -15.31
CA LYS A 305 1.14 -6.48 -15.98
C LYS A 305 -0.21 -5.92 -16.44
N ALA A 306 -0.85 -5.08 -15.62
CA ALA A 306 -2.12 -4.44 -15.97
C ALA A 306 -2.01 -3.55 -17.22
N THR A 307 -0.84 -2.96 -17.51
CA THR A 307 -0.65 -2.17 -18.75
C THR A 307 -0.86 -3.00 -20.01
N LYS A 308 -0.55 -4.32 -19.99
CA LYS A 308 -0.75 -5.23 -21.13
C LYS A 308 -2.20 -5.68 -21.32
N ILE A 309 -3.00 -5.67 -20.24
CA ILE A 309 -4.42 -6.08 -20.28
C ILE A 309 -5.28 -4.94 -20.85
N VAL A 310 -4.83 -3.70 -20.65
CA VAL A 310 -5.54 -2.48 -21.03
C VAL A 310 -5.13 -2.00 -22.43
N GLN A 311 -4.11 -2.63 -23.03
CA GLN A 311 -3.70 -2.47 -24.44
C GLN A 311 -4.67 -3.18 -25.38
#